data_AF-A0A1H9NFJ8-F1
#
_entry.id   AF-A0A1H9NFJ8-F1
#
_cell.length_a   1.000
_cell.length_b   1.000
_cell.length_c   1.000
_cell.angle_alpha   90.00
_cell.angle_beta   90.00
_cell.angle_gamma   90.00
#
_symmetry.space_group_name_H-M   'P 1'
#
loop_
_entity.id
_entity.type
_entity.pdbx_description
1 polymer ?
#
loop_
_entity_poly.entity_id
_entity_poly.type
_entity_poly.pdbx_seq_one_letter_code
_entity_poly.pdbx_strand_id
1 'polypeptide(L)'
;MSYQLRREEVVDVAGLKAMLEHSPGQAAQAILTAAGQGAVEAQLLLGQILLDGRGIEEDATVARRWFAIAAQGGSAMAHNMLGRCLEHGWGGEVDLAQAAIHYARAADAGLDWGMYNLANLLATGRGVAANQSQALMCYQKAAQLGHAKSMNLYGRYLEQGIATAASPVRAMRWYRRSAEAGDFRGMFSLALVLVERGQIAEAGPWLDRARVEGNLNFLRSALATLQGAGPVLMAFAARYAEEIEQRGT
;
A
#
# COMPACT_ATOMS: atom_id res chain seq x y z
N MET A 1 -19.05 -55.69 -3.02
CA MET A 1 -17.88 -54.83 -2.75
C MET A 1 -18.24 -53.42 -3.14
N SER A 2 -18.26 -52.49 -2.19
CA SER A 2 -18.49 -51.06 -2.42
C SER A 2 -17.14 -50.34 -2.37
N TYR A 3 -16.87 -49.51 -3.35
CA TYR A 3 -15.69 -48.64 -3.40
C TYR A 3 -16.15 -47.21 -3.13
N GLN A 4 -15.57 -46.55 -2.12
CA GLN A 4 -15.68 -45.11 -1.96
C GLN A 4 -14.62 -44.45 -2.83
N LEU A 5 -15.04 -43.88 -3.96
CA LEU A 5 -14.19 -43.00 -4.74
C LEU A 5 -14.03 -41.69 -3.96
N ARG A 6 -12.81 -41.37 -3.49
CA ARG A 6 -12.52 -40.02 -2.97
C ARG A 6 -12.72 -39.05 -4.12
N ARG A 7 -13.69 -38.15 -3.96
CA ARG A 7 -13.84 -37.01 -4.86
C ARG A 7 -12.72 -36.03 -4.49
N GLU A 8 -11.75 -35.86 -5.38
CA GLU A 8 -10.79 -34.75 -5.26
C GLU A 8 -11.54 -33.46 -5.56
N GLU A 9 -11.79 -32.67 -4.53
CA GLU A 9 -12.38 -31.34 -4.67
C GLU A 9 -11.24 -30.36 -4.96
N VAL A 10 -11.13 -29.97 -6.22
CA VAL A 10 -10.15 -28.98 -6.67
C VAL A 10 -10.76 -27.60 -6.46
N VAL A 11 -10.30 -26.90 -5.42
CA VAL A 11 -10.68 -25.51 -5.17
C VAL A 11 -9.56 -24.60 -5.65
N ASP A 12 -9.88 -23.67 -6.54
CA ASP A 12 -8.94 -22.67 -7.00
C ASP A 12 -8.75 -21.53 -5.96
N VAL A 13 -7.82 -20.62 -6.23
CA VAL A 13 -7.52 -19.50 -5.32
C VAL A 13 -8.73 -18.59 -5.10
N ALA A 14 -9.60 -18.43 -6.09
CA ALA A 14 -10.80 -17.62 -5.96
C ALA A 14 -11.83 -18.30 -5.05
N GLY A 15 -12.02 -19.62 -5.21
CA GLY A 15 -12.82 -20.45 -4.34
C GLY A 15 -12.33 -20.43 -2.89
N LEU A 16 -11.02 -20.52 -2.66
CA LEU A 16 -10.45 -20.44 -1.32
C LEU A 16 -10.70 -19.06 -0.66
N LYS A 17 -10.61 -17.98 -1.43
CA LYS A 17 -10.94 -16.63 -0.94
C LYS A 17 -12.42 -16.48 -0.59
N ALA A 18 -13.32 -17.00 -1.41
CA ALA A 18 -14.76 -17.01 -1.10
C ALA A 18 -15.06 -17.85 0.14
N MET A 19 -14.38 -18.99 0.30
CA MET A 19 -14.49 -19.81 1.52
C MET A 19 -14.02 -19.06 2.77
N LEU A 20 -13.03 -18.17 2.69
CA LEU A 20 -12.61 -17.33 3.83
C LEU A 20 -13.69 -16.35 4.31
N GLU A 21 -14.69 -16.07 3.50
CA GLU A 21 -15.82 -15.19 3.86
C GLU A 21 -16.94 -15.97 4.53
N HIS A 22 -17.21 -17.20 4.08
CA HIS A 22 -18.36 -17.99 4.54
C HIS A 22 -18.01 -19.11 5.53
N SER A 23 -16.77 -19.60 5.50
CA SER A 23 -16.30 -20.75 6.29
C SER A 23 -14.78 -20.66 6.54
N PRO A 24 -14.32 -19.64 7.30
CA PRO A 24 -12.91 -19.28 7.40
C PRO A 24 -12.03 -20.39 7.99
N GLY A 25 -12.53 -21.20 8.92
CA GLY A 25 -11.78 -22.35 9.46
C GLY A 25 -11.54 -23.46 8.43
N GLN A 26 -12.54 -23.78 7.61
CA GLN A 26 -12.38 -24.79 6.53
C GLN A 26 -11.44 -24.29 5.44
N ALA A 27 -11.58 -23.02 5.06
CA ALA A 27 -10.68 -22.38 4.11
C ALA A 27 -9.23 -22.41 4.61
N ALA A 28 -8.99 -22.06 5.87
CA ALA A 28 -7.66 -22.08 6.47
C ALA A 28 -7.06 -23.50 6.48
N GLN A 29 -7.86 -24.54 6.76
CA GLN A 29 -7.38 -25.93 6.73
C GLN A 29 -7.00 -26.38 5.30
N ALA A 30 -7.80 -26.02 4.30
CA ALA A 30 -7.50 -26.31 2.89
C ALA A 30 -6.21 -25.58 2.45
N ILE A 31 -6.07 -24.31 2.82
CA ILE A 31 -4.88 -23.49 2.54
C ILE A 31 -3.64 -24.07 3.22
N LEU A 32 -3.75 -24.47 4.49
CA LEU A 32 -2.65 -25.09 5.23
C LEU A 32 -2.16 -26.36 4.53
N THR A 33 -3.10 -27.18 4.06
CA THR A 33 -2.79 -28.42 3.33
C THR A 33 -2.06 -28.12 2.02
N ALA A 34 -2.58 -27.19 1.21
CA ALA A 34 -1.95 -26.79 -0.05
C ALA A 34 -0.57 -26.14 0.14
N ALA A 35 -0.42 -25.29 1.17
CA ALA A 35 0.85 -24.67 1.52
C ALA A 35 1.91 -25.72 1.92
N GLY A 36 1.50 -26.74 2.69
CA GLY A 36 2.34 -27.88 3.06
C GLY A 36 2.75 -28.75 1.87
N GLN A 37 2.00 -28.73 0.77
CA GLN A 37 2.33 -29.40 -0.50
C GLN A 37 3.22 -28.55 -1.42
N GLY A 38 3.60 -27.34 -1.01
CA GLY A 38 4.52 -26.48 -1.77
C GLY A 38 3.85 -25.48 -2.71
N ALA A 39 2.52 -25.34 -2.68
CA ALA A 39 1.83 -24.35 -3.52
C ALA A 39 2.16 -22.92 -3.04
N VAL A 40 2.95 -22.19 -3.83
CA VAL A 40 3.53 -20.88 -3.47
C VAL A 40 2.45 -19.85 -3.14
N GLU A 41 1.37 -19.82 -3.92
CA GLU A 41 0.23 -18.92 -3.68
C GLU A 41 -0.50 -19.25 -2.38
N ALA A 42 -0.62 -20.55 -2.03
CA ALA A 42 -1.21 -20.97 -0.77
C ALA A 42 -0.32 -20.62 0.41
N GLN A 43 1.00 -20.71 0.26
CA GLN A 43 1.96 -20.27 1.29
C GLN A 43 1.87 -18.76 1.53
N LEU A 44 1.78 -17.96 0.47
CA LEU A 44 1.54 -16.51 0.57
C LEU A 44 0.22 -16.22 1.29
N LEU A 45 -0.86 -16.89 0.89
CA LEU A 45 -2.19 -16.68 1.48
C LEU A 45 -2.24 -17.12 2.95
N LEU A 46 -1.58 -18.23 3.30
CA LEU A 46 -1.45 -18.68 4.68
C LEU A 46 -0.71 -17.64 5.53
N GLY A 47 0.38 -17.08 5.00
CA GLY A 47 1.10 -15.99 5.66
C GLY A 47 0.19 -14.79 5.93
N GLN A 48 -0.64 -14.40 4.95
CA GLN A 48 -1.59 -13.30 5.11
C GLN A 48 -2.66 -13.61 6.16
N ILE A 49 -3.23 -14.81 6.15
CA ILE A 49 -4.24 -15.22 7.12
C ILE A 49 -3.68 -15.21 8.55
N LEU A 50 -2.48 -15.74 8.75
CA LEU A 50 -1.80 -15.74 10.04
C LEU A 50 -1.43 -14.33 10.51
N LEU A 51 -1.23 -13.38 9.60
CA LEU A 51 -1.01 -11.99 9.96
C LEU A 51 -2.31 -11.26 10.33
N ASP A 52 -3.45 -11.65 9.73
CA ASP A 52 -4.75 -11.02 9.94
C ASP A 52 -5.61 -11.71 11.03
N GLY A 53 -5.24 -12.92 11.48
CA GLY A 53 -6.04 -13.73 12.42
C GLY A 53 -7.38 -14.23 11.86
N ARG A 54 -7.50 -14.40 10.54
CA ARG A 54 -8.78 -14.76 9.88
C ARG A 54 -9.00 -16.27 9.78
N GLY A 55 -9.76 -16.83 10.71
CA GLY A 55 -10.16 -18.25 10.70
C GLY A 55 -9.21 -19.21 11.40
N ILE A 56 -7.98 -18.75 11.65
CA ILE A 56 -7.00 -19.34 12.57
C ILE A 56 -6.40 -18.22 13.42
N GLU A 57 -5.79 -18.59 14.54
CA GLU A 57 -5.14 -17.64 15.45
C GLU A 57 -4.04 -16.84 14.73
N GLU A 58 -3.93 -15.56 15.05
CA GLU A 58 -2.89 -14.68 14.52
C GLU A 58 -1.52 -15.12 15.05
N ASP A 59 -0.56 -15.28 14.14
CA ASP A 59 0.83 -15.52 14.47
C ASP A 59 1.73 -14.88 13.42
N ALA A 60 2.16 -13.64 13.70
CA ALA A 60 3.04 -12.90 12.82
C ALA A 60 4.41 -13.57 12.61
N THR A 61 4.89 -14.37 13.56
CA THR A 61 6.18 -15.08 13.46
C THR A 61 6.07 -16.20 12.43
N VAL A 62 5.00 -16.98 12.48
CA VAL A 62 4.73 -18.04 11.50
C VAL A 62 4.35 -17.44 10.15
N ALA A 63 3.60 -16.33 10.12
CA ALA A 63 3.31 -15.58 8.90
C ALA A 63 4.60 -15.17 8.15
N ARG A 64 5.55 -14.56 8.88
CA ARG A 64 6.85 -14.16 8.33
C ARG A 64 7.62 -15.33 7.74
N ARG A 65 7.57 -16.51 8.36
CA ARG A 65 8.20 -17.74 7.84
C ARG A 65 7.54 -18.19 6.53
N TRP A 66 6.22 -18.18 6.44
CA TRP A 66 5.51 -18.55 5.21
C TRP A 66 5.75 -17.57 4.07
N PHE A 67 5.82 -16.26 4.35
CA PHE A 67 6.25 -15.29 3.33
C PHE A 67 7.67 -15.56 2.85
N ALA A 68 8.60 -15.97 3.73
CA ALA A 68 9.95 -16.33 3.33
C ALA A 68 9.99 -17.58 2.43
N ILE A 69 9.21 -18.62 2.75
CA ILE A 69 9.11 -19.83 1.93
C ILE A 69 8.51 -19.48 0.55
N ALA A 70 7.40 -18.74 0.52
CA ALA A 70 6.77 -18.32 -0.73
C ALA A 70 7.67 -17.40 -1.59
N ALA A 71 8.46 -16.54 -0.94
CA ALA A 71 9.43 -15.69 -1.63
C ALA A 71 10.55 -16.52 -2.27
N GLN A 72 11.05 -17.55 -1.59
CA GLN A 72 11.99 -18.51 -2.18
C GLN A 72 11.38 -19.28 -3.35
N GLY A 73 10.07 -19.52 -3.32
CA GLY A 73 9.28 -20.06 -4.43
C GLY A 73 9.05 -19.08 -5.60
N GLY A 74 9.60 -17.86 -5.54
CA GLY A 74 9.54 -16.88 -6.63
C GLY A 74 8.38 -15.89 -6.57
N SER A 75 7.57 -15.89 -5.50
CA SER A 75 6.46 -14.94 -5.37
C SER A 75 6.95 -13.52 -5.11
N ALA A 76 6.72 -12.61 -6.07
CA ALA A 76 7.02 -11.19 -5.92
C ALA A 76 6.23 -10.54 -4.77
N MET A 77 4.96 -10.94 -4.60
CA MET A 77 4.13 -10.45 -3.49
C MET A 77 4.65 -10.97 -2.14
N ALA A 78 5.14 -12.20 -2.07
CA ALA A 78 5.76 -12.73 -0.85
C ALA A 78 7.07 -11.99 -0.52
N HIS A 79 7.88 -11.66 -1.53
CA HIS A 79 9.03 -10.77 -1.35
C HIS A 79 8.61 -9.43 -0.75
N ASN A 80 7.56 -8.79 -1.28
CA ASN A 80 7.05 -7.54 -0.72
C ASN A 80 6.54 -7.69 0.72
N MET A 81 5.79 -8.75 1.03
CA MET A 81 5.27 -8.99 2.38
C MET A 81 6.38 -9.29 3.39
N LEU A 82 7.39 -10.08 3.01
CA LEU A 82 8.56 -10.30 3.85
C LEU A 82 9.33 -9.00 4.08
N GLY A 83 9.46 -8.14 3.05
CA GLY A 83 10.00 -6.79 3.20
C GLY A 83 9.24 -5.96 4.23
N ARG A 84 7.91 -6.03 4.25
CA ARG A 84 7.07 -5.34 5.26
C ARG A 84 7.27 -5.91 6.66
N CYS A 85 7.36 -7.23 6.81
CA CYS A 85 7.67 -7.85 8.10
C CYS A 85 9.01 -7.36 8.65
N LEU A 86 10.03 -7.24 7.79
CA LEU A 86 11.35 -6.72 8.14
C LEU A 86 11.33 -5.22 8.44
N GLU A 87 10.55 -4.41 7.72
CA GLU A 87 10.46 -2.97 7.96
C GLU A 87 9.71 -2.62 9.24
N HIS A 88 8.64 -3.36 9.55
CA HIS A 88 7.74 -3.05 10.67
C HIS A 88 7.92 -3.96 11.89
N GLY A 89 8.80 -4.96 11.82
CA GLY A 89 9.03 -5.91 12.93
C GLY A 89 7.88 -6.90 13.13
N TRP A 90 7.11 -7.21 12.10
CA TRP A 90 6.04 -8.21 12.23
C TRP A 90 6.64 -9.60 12.30
N GLY A 91 6.49 -10.26 13.45
CA GLY A 91 7.03 -11.60 13.67
C GLY A 91 8.55 -11.65 13.87
N GLY A 92 9.18 -10.56 14.29
CA GLY A 92 10.61 -10.51 14.65
C GLY A 92 11.17 -9.09 14.66
N GLU A 93 12.49 -8.96 14.76
CA GLU A 93 13.15 -7.65 14.79
C GLU A 93 13.05 -6.90 13.44
N VAL A 94 13.13 -5.57 13.53
CA VAL A 94 13.23 -4.66 12.39
C VAL A 94 14.61 -4.79 11.73
N ASP A 95 14.63 -4.97 10.41
CA ASP A 95 15.84 -4.95 9.58
C ASP A 95 15.55 -4.27 8.24
N LEU A 96 15.80 -2.96 8.19
CA LEU A 96 15.51 -2.13 7.03
C LEU A 96 16.42 -2.42 5.82
N ALA A 97 17.64 -2.92 6.06
CA ALA A 97 18.56 -3.27 4.98
C ALA A 97 18.07 -4.52 4.24
N GLN A 98 17.65 -5.54 4.99
CA GLN A 98 17.01 -6.72 4.40
C GLN A 98 15.66 -6.39 3.78
N ALA A 99 14.86 -5.51 4.40
CA ALA A 99 13.60 -5.06 3.80
C ALA A 99 13.83 -4.48 2.39
N ALA A 100 14.84 -3.63 2.22
CA ALA A 100 15.19 -3.05 0.91
C ALA A 100 15.57 -4.11 -0.12
N ILE A 101 16.33 -5.14 0.26
CA ILE A 101 16.68 -6.26 -0.64
C ILE A 101 15.41 -6.99 -1.11
N HIS A 102 14.49 -7.27 -0.20
CA HIS A 102 13.24 -7.95 -0.53
C HIS A 102 12.31 -7.09 -1.40
N TYR A 103 12.19 -5.78 -1.11
CA TYR A 103 11.45 -4.86 -1.95
C TYR A 103 12.07 -4.71 -3.35
N ALA A 104 13.40 -4.70 -3.48
CA ALA A 104 14.08 -4.70 -4.76
C ALA A 104 13.76 -5.94 -5.59
N ARG A 105 13.80 -7.14 -4.99
CA ARG A 105 13.39 -8.38 -5.67
C ARG A 105 11.94 -8.34 -6.15
N ALA A 106 11.03 -7.80 -5.33
CA ALA A 106 9.64 -7.61 -5.75
C ALA A 106 9.51 -6.60 -6.91
N ALA A 107 10.25 -5.49 -6.85
CA ALA A 107 10.26 -4.46 -7.88
C ALA A 107 10.84 -4.96 -9.22
N ASP A 108 11.90 -5.76 -9.17
CA ASP A 108 12.54 -6.37 -10.34
C ASP A 108 11.60 -7.38 -11.02
N ALA A 109 10.81 -8.10 -10.21
CA ALA A 109 9.73 -8.96 -10.70
C ALA A 109 8.48 -8.20 -11.19
N GLY A 110 8.52 -6.86 -11.22
CA GLY A 110 7.46 -6.02 -11.78
C GLY A 110 6.34 -5.65 -10.81
N LEU A 111 6.47 -5.96 -9.51
CA LEU A 111 5.45 -5.59 -8.52
C LEU A 111 5.53 -4.10 -8.17
N ASP A 112 4.43 -3.40 -8.41
CA ASP A 112 4.25 -1.97 -8.14
C ASP A 112 4.39 -1.60 -6.66
N TRP A 113 3.85 -2.43 -5.75
CA TRP A 113 4.03 -2.29 -4.30
C TRP A 113 5.50 -2.42 -3.88
N GLY A 114 6.24 -3.35 -4.51
CA GLY A 114 7.67 -3.51 -4.26
C GLY A 114 8.45 -2.25 -4.67
N MET A 115 8.13 -1.69 -5.85
CA MET A 115 8.71 -0.43 -6.32
C MET A 115 8.39 0.73 -5.38
N TYR A 116 7.13 0.87 -4.94
CA TYR A 116 6.72 1.91 -4.00
C TYR A 116 7.47 1.82 -2.67
N ASN A 117 7.57 0.62 -2.09
CA ASN A 117 8.22 0.42 -0.80
C ASN A 117 9.73 0.65 -0.89
N LEU A 118 10.39 0.14 -1.93
CA LEU A 118 11.80 0.44 -2.19
C LEU A 118 12.04 1.95 -2.35
N ALA A 119 11.18 2.63 -3.12
CA ALA A 119 11.28 4.06 -3.34
C ALA A 119 11.19 4.87 -2.03
N ASN A 120 10.36 4.44 -1.08
CA ASN A 120 10.27 5.10 0.23
C ASN A 120 11.58 4.96 1.03
N LEU A 121 12.21 3.79 1.03
CA LEU A 121 13.49 3.59 1.71
C LEU A 121 14.60 4.41 1.05
N LEU A 122 14.67 4.41 -0.28
CA LEU A 122 15.62 5.22 -1.05
C LEU A 122 15.41 6.73 -0.89
N ALA A 123 14.16 7.20 -0.85
CA ALA A 123 13.85 8.61 -0.68
C ALA A 123 14.18 9.13 0.73
N THR A 124 14.08 8.27 1.74
CA THR A 124 14.31 8.64 3.15
C THR A 124 15.70 8.28 3.67
N GLY A 125 16.44 7.42 2.97
CA GLY A 125 17.74 6.92 3.43
C GLY A 125 17.63 5.92 4.60
N ARG A 126 16.45 5.35 4.85
CA ARG A 126 16.22 4.38 5.93
C ARG A 126 16.67 3.00 5.48
N GLY A 127 17.67 2.42 6.15
CA GLY A 127 18.21 1.09 5.86
C GLY A 127 19.08 0.98 4.60
N VAL A 128 19.07 2.00 3.74
CA VAL A 128 19.88 2.12 2.52
C VAL A 128 20.33 3.55 2.34
N ALA A 129 21.40 3.78 1.60
CA ALA A 129 21.81 5.14 1.25
C ALA A 129 20.70 5.85 0.47
N ALA A 130 20.42 7.12 0.82
CA ALA A 130 19.41 7.89 0.14
C ALA A 130 19.77 8.08 -1.34
N ASN A 131 18.82 7.86 -2.23
CA ASN A 131 18.99 8.04 -3.68
C ASN A 131 17.69 8.53 -4.33
N GLN A 132 17.60 9.85 -4.49
CA GLN A 132 16.39 10.49 -5.03
C GLN A 132 16.12 10.11 -6.49
N SER A 133 17.17 9.92 -7.30
CA SER A 133 17.02 9.53 -8.71
C SER A 133 16.45 8.11 -8.84
N GLN A 134 16.92 7.16 -8.03
CA GLN A 134 16.35 5.81 -8.04
C GLN A 134 14.95 5.76 -7.44
N ALA A 135 14.69 6.50 -6.35
CA ALA A 135 13.34 6.62 -5.80
C ALA A 135 12.35 7.16 -6.84
N LEU A 136 12.74 8.22 -7.57
CA LEU A 136 11.97 8.79 -8.67
C LEU A 136 11.62 7.75 -9.73
N MET A 137 12.60 6.97 -10.20
CA MET A 137 12.37 5.92 -11.20
C MET A 137 11.38 4.86 -10.71
N CYS A 138 11.53 4.41 -9.45
CA CYS A 138 10.61 3.45 -8.84
C CYS A 138 9.18 4.01 -8.70
N TYR A 139 9.02 5.23 -8.21
CA TYR A 139 7.70 5.88 -8.14
C TYR A 139 7.09 6.05 -9.53
N GLN A 140 7.86 6.48 -10.53
CA GLN A 140 7.39 6.64 -11.89
C GLN A 140 6.88 5.31 -12.46
N LYS A 141 7.66 4.22 -12.33
CA LYS A 141 7.28 2.91 -12.85
C LYS A 141 6.03 2.36 -12.16
N ALA A 142 5.96 2.45 -10.83
CA ALA A 142 4.76 2.07 -10.07
C ALA A 142 3.53 2.91 -10.45
N ALA A 143 3.70 4.23 -10.63
CA ALA A 143 2.62 5.12 -11.07
C ALA A 143 2.10 4.77 -12.47
N GLN A 144 2.99 4.37 -13.39
CA GLN A 144 2.60 3.90 -14.71
C GLN A 144 1.80 2.59 -14.67
N LEU A 145 2.07 1.72 -13.68
CA LEU A 145 1.33 0.48 -13.44
C LEU A 145 -0.01 0.66 -12.73
N GLY A 146 -0.38 1.89 -12.32
CA GLY A 146 -1.65 2.14 -11.67
C GLY A 146 -1.57 2.34 -10.15
N HIS A 147 -0.38 2.27 -9.54
CA HIS A 147 -0.24 2.40 -8.08
C HIS A 147 -0.53 3.83 -7.61
N ALA A 148 -1.72 4.05 -7.04
CA ALA A 148 -2.25 5.38 -6.72
C ALA A 148 -1.30 6.21 -5.84
N LYS A 149 -0.79 5.65 -4.73
CA LYS A 149 0.16 6.37 -3.85
C LYS A 149 1.43 6.81 -4.58
N SER A 150 1.92 6.00 -5.51
CA SER A 150 3.10 6.33 -6.31
C SER A 150 2.81 7.44 -7.32
N MET A 151 1.58 7.53 -7.85
CA MET A 151 1.18 8.66 -8.70
C MET A 151 1.27 9.98 -7.94
N ASN A 152 0.76 10.02 -6.70
CA ASN A 152 0.91 11.20 -5.84
C ASN A 152 2.38 11.56 -5.60
N LEU A 153 3.19 10.59 -5.18
CA LEU A 153 4.61 10.83 -4.88
C LEU A 153 5.41 11.24 -6.12
N TYR A 154 5.14 10.63 -7.28
CA TYR A 154 5.75 11.03 -8.55
C TYR A 154 5.33 12.46 -8.95
N GLY A 155 4.06 12.81 -8.74
CA GLY A 155 3.56 14.17 -8.88
C GLY A 155 4.36 15.17 -8.06
N ARG A 156 4.64 14.84 -6.79
CA ARG A 156 5.43 15.70 -5.90
C ARG A 156 6.88 15.89 -6.35
N TYR A 157 7.53 14.84 -6.85
CA TYR A 157 8.88 14.99 -7.42
C TYR A 157 8.89 15.92 -8.63
N LEU A 158 7.86 15.82 -9.49
CA LEU A 158 7.71 16.69 -10.64
C LEU A 158 7.39 18.13 -10.23
N GLU A 159 6.55 18.35 -9.23
CA GLU A 159 6.22 19.68 -8.74
C GLU A 159 7.47 20.39 -8.18
N GLN A 160 8.25 19.67 -7.37
CA GLN A 160 9.39 20.23 -6.65
C GLN A 160 10.70 20.17 -7.45
N GLY A 161 10.74 19.47 -8.58
CA GLY A 161 11.97 19.28 -9.37
C GLY A 161 13.02 18.43 -8.65
N ILE A 162 12.61 17.46 -7.83
CA ILE A 162 13.54 16.58 -7.12
C ILE A 162 14.08 15.54 -8.11
N ALA A 163 15.40 15.53 -8.34
CA ALA A 163 16.07 14.63 -9.27
C ALA A 163 15.51 14.65 -10.72
N THR A 164 14.79 15.71 -11.08
CA THR A 164 14.18 15.93 -12.40
C THR A 164 13.89 17.42 -12.61
N ALA A 165 13.59 17.84 -13.83
CA ALA A 165 13.12 19.20 -14.07
C ALA A 165 11.70 19.39 -13.48
N ALA A 166 11.50 20.49 -12.76
CA ALA A 166 10.19 20.85 -12.23
C ALA A 166 9.16 21.03 -13.36
N SER A 167 7.96 20.51 -13.14
CA SER A 167 6.87 20.55 -14.10
C SER A 167 5.51 20.45 -13.38
N PRO A 168 4.99 21.57 -12.84
CA PRO A 168 3.69 21.62 -12.16
C PRO A 168 2.52 21.10 -13.02
N VAL A 169 2.56 21.32 -14.34
CA VAL A 169 1.53 20.80 -15.27
C VAL A 169 1.48 19.27 -15.27
N ARG A 170 2.64 18.61 -15.28
CA ARG A 170 2.71 17.14 -15.19
C ARG A 170 2.37 16.66 -13.79
N ALA A 171 2.81 17.36 -12.75
CA ALA A 171 2.47 17.03 -11.36
C ALA A 171 0.95 16.99 -11.16
N MET A 172 0.24 18.03 -11.58
CA MET A 172 -1.22 18.10 -11.48
C MET A 172 -1.92 16.94 -12.21
N ARG A 173 -1.42 16.52 -13.38
CA ARG A 173 -1.96 15.35 -14.10
C ARG A 173 -1.80 14.06 -13.28
N TRP A 174 -0.68 13.89 -12.60
CA TRP A 174 -0.44 12.72 -11.74
C TRP A 174 -1.23 12.78 -10.44
N TYR A 175 -1.37 13.95 -9.81
CA TYR A 175 -2.26 14.13 -8.67
C TYR A 175 -3.71 13.79 -9.03
N ARG A 176 -4.18 14.21 -10.21
CA ARG A 176 -5.50 13.86 -10.71
C ARG A 176 -5.70 12.35 -10.85
N ARG A 177 -4.77 11.67 -11.52
CA ARG A 177 -4.82 10.20 -11.64
C ARG A 177 -4.80 9.50 -10.28
N SER A 178 -3.99 10.00 -9.34
CA SER A 178 -3.93 9.48 -7.98
C SER A 178 -5.26 9.62 -7.24
N ALA A 179 -5.90 10.79 -7.37
CA ALA A 179 -7.19 11.11 -6.76
C ALA A 179 -8.32 10.25 -7.34
N GLU A 180 -8.36 10.11 -8.67
CA GLU A 180 -9.31 9.25 -9.38
C GLU A 180 -9.12 7.76 -9.02
N ALA A 181 -7.89 7.34 -8.74
CA ALA A 181 -7.56 5.99 -8.28
C ALA A 181 -7.79 5.78 -6.76
N GLY A 182 -8.35 6.75 -6.05
CA GLY A 182 -8.77 6.59 -4.64
C GLY A 182 -7.68 6.87 -3.59
N ASP A 183 -6.54 7.48 -3.95
CA ASP A 183 -5.57 7.89 -2.93
C ASP A 183 -5.91 9.28 -2.35
N PHE A 184 -6.30 9.30 -1.08
CA PHE A 184 -6.68 10.54 -0.37
C PHE A 184 -5.57 11.60 -0.32
N ARG A 185 -4.28 11.22 -0.39
CA ARG A 185 -3.17 12.19 -0.48
C ARG A 185 -3.12 12.83 -1.87
N GLY A 186 -3.37 12.05 -2.92
CA GLY A 186 -3.58 12.53 -4.28
C GLY A 186 -4.76 13.48 -4.40
N MET A 187 -5.88 13.17 -3.76
CA MET A 187 -7.06 14.06 -3.70
C MET A 187 -6.71 15.39 -3.05
N PHE A 188 -6.04 15.36 -1.90
CA PHE A 188 -5.62 16.56 -1.19
C PHE A 188 -4.63 17.38 -2.02
N SER A 189 -3.59 16.76 -2.58
CA SER A 189 -2.57 17.44 -3.39
C SER A 189 -3.18 18.07 -4.65
N LEU A 190 -4.09 17.36 -5.34
CA LEU A 190 -4.84 17.93 -6.46
C LEU A 190 -5.65 19.15 -6.02
N ALA A 191 -6.34 19.06 -4.89
CA ALA A 191 -7.18 20.14 -4.42
C ALA A 191 -6.37 21.40 -4.07
N LEU A 192 -5.19 21.25 -3.44
CA LEU A 192 -4.30 22.39 -3.19
C LEU A 192 -3.91 23.10 -4.48
N VAL A 193 -3.48 22.35 -5.50
CA VAL A 193 -3.12 22.91 -6.82
C VAL A 193 -4.32 23.57 -7.50
N LEU A 194 -5.53 23.01 -7.38
CA LEU A 194 -6.74 23.63 -7.91
C LEU A 194 -7.07 24.95 -7.20
N VAL A 195 -6.89 25.02 -5.88
CA VAL A 195 -7.10 26.26 -5.11
C VAL A 195 -6.11 27.35 -5.50
N GLU A 196 -4.83 27.01 -5.66
CA GLU A 196 -3.80 27.94 -6.14
C GLU A 196 -4.14 28.53 -7.52
N ARG A 197 -4.87 27.77 -8.34
CA ARG A 197 -5.34 28.20 -9.67
C ARG A 197 -6.71 28.89 -9.64
N GLY A 198 -7.28 29.14 -8.47
CA GLY A 198 -8.60 29.75 -8.30
C GLY A 198 -9.78 28.84 -8.64
N GLN A 199 -9.55 27.53 -8.86
CA GLN A 199 -10.56 26.54 -9.24
C GLN A 199 -11.25 25.93 -8.01
N ILE A 200 -11.77 26.79 -7.12
CA ILE A 200 -12.23 26.39 -5.78
C ILE A 200 -13.41 25.41 -5.85
N ALA A 201 -14.31 25.61 -6.82
CA ALA A 201 -15.46 24.74 -7.05
C ALA A 201 -15.05 23.30 -7.42
N GLU A 202 -13.92 23.13 -8.13
CA GLU A 202 -13.37 21.81 -8.46
C GLU A 202 -12.59 21.22 -7.27
N ALA A 203 -11.93 22.06 -6.47
CA ALA A 203 -11.14 21.62 -5.32
C ALA A 203 -11.97 21.07 -4.16
N GLY A 204 -13.13 21.68 -3.88
CA GLY A 204 -13.96 21.36 -2.72
C GLY A 204 -14.33 19.87 -2.59
N PRO A 205 -14.88 19.23 -3.64
CA PRO A 205 -15.20 17.80 -3.60
C PRO A 205 -13.99 16.91 -3.31
N TRP A 206 -12.80 17.28 -3.78
CA TRP A 206 -11.58 16.53 -3.51
C TRP A 206 -11.10 16.68 -2.06
N LEU A 207 -11.18 17.89 -1.48
CA LEU A 207 -10.89 18.09 -0.05
C LEU A 207 -11.84 17.30 0.84
N ASP A 208 -13.12 17.24 0.46
CA ASP A 208 -14.14 16.50 1.20
C ASP A 208 -13.92 15.00 1.16
N ARG A 209 -13.62 14.45 -0.02
CA ARG A 209 -13.27 13.03 -0.16
C ARG A 209 -11.98 12.68 0.58
N ALA A 210 -10.95 13.52 0.47
CA ALA A 210 -9.70 13.32 1.19
C ALA A 210 -9.91 13.27 2.71
N ARG A 211 -10.81 14.10 3.25
CA ARG A 211 -11.19 14.08 4.67
C ARG A 211 -11.87 12.77 5.06
N VAL A 212 -12.83 12.30 4.26
CA VAL A 212 -13.59 11.08 4.56
C VAL A 212 -12.71 9.84 4.43
N GLU A 213 -11.91 9.74 3.39
CA GLU A 213 -11.10 8.55 3.08
C GLU A 213 -9.74 8.54 3.83
N GLY A 214 -9.32 9.70 4.35
CA GLY A 214 -8.04 9.89 5.03
C GLY A 214 -7.94 9.21 6.40
N ASN A 215 -6.75 8.72 6.75
CA ASN A 215 -6.49 8.22 8.11
C ASN A 215 -6.14 9.36 9.09
N LEU A 216 -6.23 9.09 10.40
CA LEU A 216 -6.02 10.11 11.46
C LEU A 216 -4.68 10.87 11.34
N ASN A 217 -3.59 10.18 11.02
CA ASN A 217 -2.29 10.82 10.86
C ASN A 217 -2.27 11.79 9.68
N PHE A 218 -2.91 11.40 8.57
CA PHE A 218 -3.09 12.30 7.44
C PHE A 218 -3.99 13.48 7.79
N LEU A 219 -5.14 13.26 8.45
CA LEU A 219 -6.08 14.34 8.79
C LEU A 219 -5.40 15.40 9.65
N ARG A 220 -4.61 15.00 10.65
CA ARG A 220 -3.83 15.93 11.49
C ARG A 220 -2.82 16.74 10.67
N SER A 221 -2.09 16.09 9.77
CA SER A 221 -1.12 16.76 8.89
C SER A 221 -1.81 17.71 7.88
N ALA A 222 -2.95 17.30 7.33
CA ALA A 222 -3.74 18.09 6.40
C ALA A 222 -4.34 19.31 7.11
N LEU A 223 -4.87 19.14 8.33
CA LEU A 223 -5.41 20.23 9.14
C LEU A 223 -4.35 21.31 9.39
N ALA A 224 -3.14 20.92 9.79
CA ALA A 224 -2.04 21.88 9.98
C ALA A 224 -1.71 22.65 8.68
N THR A 225 -1.76 21.98 7.53
CA THR A 225 -1.58 22.61 6.22
C THR A 225 -2.70 23.61 5.91
N LEU A 226 -3.96 23.24 6.14
CA LEU A 226 -5.12 24.09 5.89
C LEU A 226 -5.15 25.33 6.80
N GLN A 227 -4.77 25.17 8.07
CA GLN A 227 -4.69 26.26 9.05
C GLN A 227 -3.57 27.26 8.75
N GLY A 228 -2.45 26.79 8.21
CA GLY A 228 -1.33 27.63 7.79
C GLY A 228 -1.48 28.27 6.41
N ALA A 229 -2.57 27.98 5.70
CA ALA A 229 -2.80 28.44 4.34
C ALA A 229 -3.68 29.71 4.26
N GLY A 230 -3.86 30.24 3.05
CA GLY A 230 -4.74 31.39 2.82
C GLY A 230 -6.21 31.14 3.20
N PRO A 231 -7.03 32.20 3.30
CA PRO A 231 -8.39 32.14 3.86
C PRO A 231 -9.31 31.12 3.17
N VAL A 232 -9.10 30.86 1.87
CA VAL A 232 -9.85 29.87 1.11
C VAL A 232 -9.65 28.45 1.63
N LEU A 233 -8.41 28.05 1.91
CA LEU A 233 -8.10 26.71 2.43
C LEU A 233 -8.45 26.60 3.91
N MET A 234 -8.24 27.67 4.67
CA MET A 234 -8.61 27.73 6.08
C MET A 234 -10.10 27.47 6.31
N ALA A 235 -10.97 27.84 5.37
CA ALA A 235 -12.41 27.54 5.42
C ALA A 235 -12.73 26.04 5.46
N PHE A 236 -11.83 25.16 5.01
CA PHE A 236 -12.00 23.71 5.08
C PHE A 236 -11.46 23.09 6.38
N ALA A 237 -10.62 23.82 7.13
CA ALA A 237 -9.93 23.31 8.32
C ALA A 237 -10.91 22.83 9.40
N ALA A 238 -12.01 23.56 9.62
CA ALA A 238 -13.01 23.21 10.64
C ALA A 238 -13.58 21.79 10.44
N ARG A 239 -13.88 21.41 9.18
CA ARG A 239 -14.41 20.08 8.85
C ARG A 239 -13.38 18.99 9.10
N TYR A 240 -12.09 19.25 8.86
CA TYR A 240 -11.02 18.31 9.18
C TYR A 240 -10.84 18.13 10.70
N ALA A 241 -10.95 19.22 11.47
CA ALA A 241 -10.87 19.14 12.93
C ALA A 241 -12.02 18.30 13.51
N GLU A 242 -13.24 18.54 13.06
CA GLU A 242 -14.42 17.77 13.47
C GLU A 242 -14.26 16.26 13.18
N GLU A 243 -13.77 15.90 11.98
CA GLU A 243 -13.52 14.51 11.62
C GLU A 243 -12.46 13.83 12.53
N ILE A 244 -11.42 14.57 12.92
CA ILE A 244 -10.39 14.06 13.83
C ILE A 244 -10.97 13.79 15.22
N GLU A 245 -11.82 14.68 15.71
CA GLU A 245 -12.49 14.52 17.00
C GLU A 245 -13.41 13.29 17.00
N GLN A 246 -14.24 13.13 15.96
CA GLN A 246 -15.15 12.00 15.82
C GLN A 246 -14.45 10.63 15.74
N ARG A 247 -13.25 10.57 15.14
CA ARG A 247 -12.46 9.33 14.99
C ARG A 247 -11.45 9.09 16.11
N GLY A 248 -11.20 10.11 16.94
CA GLY A 248 -10.17 10.10 17.98
C GLY A 248 -10.67 9.62 19.35
N THR A 249 -12.00 9.52 19.52
CA THR A 249 -12.69 8.94 20.67
C THR A 249 -12.93 7.46 20.50
#